data_AF-A0A8J7CY74-F1
#
_entry.id   AF-A0A8J7CY74-F1
#
_cell.length_a   1.000
_cell.length_b   1.000
_cell.length_c   1.000
_cell.angle_alpha   90.00
_cell.angle_beta   90.00
_cell.angle_gamma   90.00
#
_symmetry.space_group_name_H-M   'P 1'
#
loop_
_entity.id
_entity.type
_entity.pdbx_description
1 polymer ?
#
loop_
_entity_poly.entity_id
_entity_poly.type
_entity_poly.pdbx_seq_one_letter_code
_entity_poly.pdbx_strand_id
1 'polypeptide(L)'
;MFSLLYAASYKIGIRNICAGILLLYKEKLCRLSPPQDKEVLIKKDIRPVDDGTGNVTFIGAGKKTVDVYEITERFKSLKITVDWKKFEELNKLRNNIEHYYTDKSPDAVREVIAKSFILIRDFISDCLDEEPHQLLGDTCWQALLKTADVYEAEEIACEQSFKDIKFKHQVLQEAVEYLRCPSCHSRLIKAKDNIGEFSIFTSLGCGSCGKAFEFGDVMSECLSECEHFSESQKDFAYCNDCEYTGQPSVIPVDDAWLCLSCLTTHEQVDYCGYCSEFVAGDLEDSYMSGCLMCEGQMDHYMNSRAYNRDD
;
A
#
# COMPACT_ATOMS: atom_id res chain seq x y z
N MET A 1 17.83 20.71 -3.44
CA MET A 1 17.99 21.11 -2.03
C MET A 1 16.65 21.42 -1.35
N PHE A 2 15.77 22.24 -1.97
CA PHE A 2 14.41 22.47 -1.46
C PHE A 2 13.53 21.19 -1.47
N SER A 3 13.56 20.36 -2.52
CA SER A 3 12.75 19.12 -2.58
C SER A 3 13.11 18.09 -1.49
N LEU A 4 14.41 17.96 -1.17
CA LEU A 4 14.93 17.06 -0.13
C LEU A 4 14.53 17.49 1.29
N LEU A 5 14.50 18.80 1.56
CA LEU A 5 14.05 19.34 2.86
C LEU A 5 12.54 19.11 3.05
N TYR A 6 11.72 19.34 2.02
CA TYR A 6 10.28 19.07 2.07
C TYR A 6 9.98 17.59 2.26
N ALA A 7 10.63 16.71 1.50
CA ALA A 7 10.53 15.26 1.67
C ALA A 7 10.87 14.77 3.08
N ALA A 8 11.95 15.31 3.67
CA ALA A 8 12.32 15.02 5.03
C ALA A 8 11.24 15.49 6.03
N SER A 9 10.64 16.67 5.84
CA SER A 9 9.55 17.17 6.67
C SER A 9 8.30 16.27 6.64
N TYR A 10 7.97 15.67 5.50
CA TYR A 10 6.82 14.76 5.38
C TYR A 10 7.04 13.41 6.07
N LYS A 11 8.23 12.81 5.90
CA LYS A 11 8.62 11.59 6.64
C LYS A 11 8.60 11.82 8.15
N ILE A 12 9.08 12.99 8.59
CA ILE A 12 9.04 13.40 10.00
C ILE A 12 7.56 13.56 10.45
N GLY A 13 6.70 14.16 9.64
CA GLY A 13 5.27 14.34 9.95
C GLY A 13 4.53 13.01 10.18
N ILE A 14 4.69 12.04 9.29
CA ILE A 14 4.05 10.72 9.42
C ILE A 14 4.58 9.97 10.66
N ARG A 15 5.89 9.97 10.87
CA ARG A 15 6.51 9.39 12.07
C ARG A 15 5.96 10.01 13.35
N ASN A 16 5.79 11.34 13.35
CA ASN A 16 5.25 12.07 14.49
C ASN A 16 3.79 11.71 14.77
N ILE A 17 2.97 11.44 13.74
CA ILE A 17 1.57 11.02 13.92
C ILE A 17 1.51 9.64 14.58
N CYS A 18 2.21 8.64 14.04
CA CYS A 18 2.20 7.30 14.63
C CYS A 18 2.79 7.30 16.04
N ALA A 19 3.88 8.05 16.25
CA ALA A 19 4.46 8.24 17.59
C ALA A 19 3.48 8.96 18.53
N GLY A 20 2.75 9.96 18.04
CA GLY A 20 1.73 10.69 18.80
C GLY A 20 0.60 9.80 19.29
N ILE A 21 0.09 8.91 18.43
CA ILE A 21 -0.91 7.89 18.84
C ILE A 21 -0.35 6.99 19.95
N LEU A 22 0.88 6.50 19.79
CA LEU A 22 1.52 5.69 20.82
C LEU A 22 1.75 6.45 22.14
N LEU A 23 1.99 7.76 22.08
CA LEU A 23 2.07 8.60 23.27
C LEU A 23 0.71 8.75 23.95
N LEU A 24 -0.38 8.91 23.21
CA LEU A 24 -1.74 8.89 23.78
C LEU A 24 -2.01 7.54 24.46
N TYR A 25 -1.62 6.43 23.84
CA TYR A 25 -1.79 5.11 24.45
C TYR A 25 -0.99 4.99 25.76
N LYS A 26 0.25 5.49 25.79
CA LYS A 26 1.06 5.55 27.00
C LYS A 26 0.50 6.49 28.06
N GLU A 27 -0.16 7.57 27.66
CA GLU A 27 -0.85 8.48 28.58
C GLU A 27 -2.00 7.78 29.31
N LYS A 28 -2.81 6.96 28.61
CA LYS A 28 -3.83 6.13 29.29
C LYS A 28 -3.21 5.16 30.30
N LEU A 29 -2.09 4.52 29.95
CA LEU A 29 -1.34 3.67 30.90
C LEU A 29 -0.85 4.47 32.10
N CYS A 30 -0.31 5.68 31.87
CA CYS A 30 0.13 6.59 32.93
C CYS A 30 -1.02 6.95 33.89
N ARG A 31 -2.22 7.23 33.36
CA ARG A 31 -3.42 7.55 34.16
C ARG A 31 -3.95 6.37 34.97
N LEU A 32 -3.81 5.15 34.45
CA LEU A 32 -4.19 3.92 35.15
C LEU A 32 -3.11 3.43 36.12
N SER A 33 -1.89 3.92 35.99
CA SER A 33 -0.81 3.59 36.92
C SER A 33 -1.18 4.03 38.33
N PRO A 34 -0.78 3.27 39.36
CA PRO A 34 -1.02 3.64 40.74
C PRO A 34 -0.39 4.99 41.11
N PRO A 35 -0.97 5.75 42.06
CA PRO A 35 -0.46 7.07 42.46
C PRO A 35 1.00 7.08 42.92
N GLN A 36 1.46 5.98 43.52
CA GLN A 36 2.83 5.82 44.02
C GLN A 36 3.89 5.68 42.91
N ASP A 37 3.48 5.24 41.72
CA ASP A 37 4.37 5.13 40.56
C ASP A 37 3.55 5.27 39.28
N LYS A 38 3.43 6.52 38.80
CA LYS A 38 2.73 6.84 37.54
C LYS A 38 3.37 6.17 36.32
N GLU A 39 4.60 5.69 36.42
CA GLU A 39 5.31 5.10 35.30
C GLU A 39 5.23 3.56 35.25
N VAL A 40 4.66 2.89 36.26
CA VAL A 40 4.70 1.41 36.32
C VAL A 40 4.12 0.75 35.06
N LEU A 41 2.99 1.26 34.56
CA LEU A 41 2.33 0.73 33.37
C LEU A 41 2.95 1.21 32.05
N ILE A 42 3.96 2.11 32.07
CA ILE A 42 4.71 2.48 30.86
C ILE A 42 6.12 1.87 30.83
N LYS A 43 6.65 1.39 31.96
CA LYS A 43 7.96 0.71 32.00
C LYS A 43 7.86 -0.71 31.48
N LYS A 44 8.87 -1.13 30.72
CA LYS A 44 8.97 -2.49 30.20
C LYS A 44 9.18 -3.52 31.33
N ASP A 45 10.03 -3.20 32.29
CA ASP A 45 10.34 -4.05 33.44
C ASP A 45 9.50 -3.59 34.65
N ILE A 46 8.75 -4.52 35.26
CA ILE A 46 7.93 -4.29 36.45
C ILE A 46 8.40 -5.29 37.51
N ARG A 47 8.77 -4.78 38.69
CA ARG A 47 9.35 -5.60 39.76
C ARG A 47 8.55 -5.50 41.06
N PRO A 48 8.38 -6.61 41.78
CA PRO A 48 7.86 -6.57 43.14
C PRO A 48 8.91 -5.97 44.09
N VAL A 49 8.46 -5.07 44.96
CA VAL A 49 9.26 -4.42 46.00
C VAL A 49 8.46 -4.42 47.30
N ASP A 50 9.13 -4.82 48.38
CA ASP A 50 8.59 -4.75 49.74
C ASP A 50 8.45 -3.28 50.16
N ASP A 51 7.25 -2.89 50.57
CA ASP A 51 6.96 -1.53 51.03
C ASP A 51 7.40 -1.25 52.49
N GLY A 52 7.95 -2.26 53.17
CA GLY A 52 8.40 -2.18 54.56
C GLY A 52 7.26 -2.25 55.57
N THR A 53 6.01 -2.38 55.12
CA THR A 53 4.81 -2.56 55.95
C THR A 53 4.22 -3.97 55.83
N GLY A 54 4.92 -4.86 55.12
CA GLY A 54 4.51 -6.25 54.90
C GLY A 54 3.67 -6.45 53.64
N ASN A 55 3.53 -5.44 52.77
CA ASN A 55 2.90 -5.61 51.45
C ASN A 55 3.93 -5.59 50.32
N VAL A 56 3.59 -6.25 49.22
CA VAL A 56 4.37 -6.20 47.98
C VAL A 56 3.73 -5.18 47.04
N THR A 57 4.51 -4.18 46.65
CA THR A 57 4.14 -3.21 45.61
C THR A 57 4.88 -3.50 44.32
N PHE A 58 4.30 -3.14 43.18
CA PHE A 58 4.96 -3.27 41.89
C PHE A 58 5.42 -1.90 41.42
N ILE A 59 6.70 -1.79 41.06
CA ILE A 59 7.30 -0.56 40.54
C ILE A 59 7.88 -0.78 39.15
N GLY A 60 7.87 0.28 38.34
CA GLY A 60 8.51 0.29 37.04
C GLY A 60 10.02 0.48 37.16
N ALA A 61 10.79 -0.37 36.48
CA ALA A 61 12.25 -0.36 36.53
C ALA A 61 12.89 -0.04 35.17
N GLY A 62 14.06 0.61 35.22
CA GLY A 62 14.89 0.88 34.06
C GLY A 62 14.44 2.05 33.18
N LYS A 63 15.14 2.20 32.05
CA LYS A 63 14.94 3.33 31.10
C LYS A 63 14.03 3.00 29.92
N LYS A 64 13.80 1.71 29.64
CA LYS A 64 13.00 1.27 28.49
C LYS A 64 11.51 1.37 28.82
N THR A 65 10.75 1.92 27.87
CA THR A 65 9.28 1.94 27.95
C THR A 65 8.70 0.85 27.07
N VAL A 66 7.42 0.58 27.27
CA VAL A 66 6.67 -0.38 26.48
C VAL A 66 6.71 -0.05 24.99
N ASP A 67 6.90 -1.08 24.17
CA ASP A 67 6.72 -1.04 22.72
C ASP A 67 5.26 -1.31 22.31
N VAL A 68 4.97 -1.32 21.00
CA VAL A 68 3.60 -1.50 20.48
C VAL A 68 2.98 -2.81 20.97
N TYR A 69 3.73 -3.91 20.91
CA TYR A 69 3.27 -5.22 21.33
C TYR A 69 2.95 -5.24 22.83
N GLU A 70 3.83 -4.66 23.64
CA GLU A 70 3.64 -4.57 25.09
C GLU A 70 2.45 -3.67 25.47
N ILE A 71 2.19 -2.59 24.72
CA ILE A 71 0.97 -1.78 24.87
C ILE A 71 -0.26 -2.62 24.55
N THR A 72 -0.26 -3.35 23.44
CA THR A 72 -1.38 -4.23 23.04
C THR A 72 -1.72 -5.23 24.14
N GLU A 73 -0.73 -5.92 24.70
CA GLU A 73 -0.95 -6.90 25.77
C GLU A 73 -1.47 -6.25 27.06
N ARG A 74 -0.97 -5.05 27.40
CA ARG A 74 -1.47 -4.29 28.56
C ARG A 74 -2.90 -3.81 28.34
N PHE A 75 -3.24 -3.32 27.16
CA PHE A 75 -4.59 -2.87 26.84
C PHE A 75 -5.59 -4.02 26.93
N LYS A 76 -5.26 -5.20 26.39
CA LYS A 76 -6.08 -6.41 26.55
C LYS A 76 -6.29 -6.75 28.03
N SER A 77 -5.21 -6.78 28.82
CA SER A 77 -5.26 -7.09 30.26
C SER A 77 -6.09 -6.08 31.06
N LEU A 78 -5.99 -4.80 30.69
CA LEU A 78 -6.70 -3.68 31.32
C LEU A 78 -8.08 -3.42 30.73
N LYS A 79 -8.51 -4.24 29.75
CA LYS A 79 -9.81 -4.13 29.04
C LYS A 79 -10.02 -2.75 28.39
N ILE A 80 -8.96 -2.18 27.83
CA ILE A 80 -9.00 -0.96 27.03
C ILE A 80 -9.25 -1.35 25.57
N THR A 81 -10.31 -0.81 24.98
CA THR A 81 -10.72 -1.12 23.61
C THR A 81 -10.18 -0.06 22.65
N VAL A 82 -9.46 -0.51 21.63
CA VAL A 82 -8.92 0.32 20.55
C VAL A 82 -9.02 -0.44 19.24
N ASP A 83 -9.23 0.29 18.14
CA ASP A 83 -9.19 -0.27 16.79
C ASP A 83 -7.74 -0.57 16.35
N TRP A 84 -7.24 -1.73 16.78
CA TRP A 84 -5.89 -2.20 16.44
C TRP A 84 -5.73 -2.45 14.94
N LYS A 85 -6.80 -2.81 14.24
CA LYS A 85 -6.76 -3.05 12.79
C LYS A 85 -6.42 -1.76 12.05
N LYS A 86 -7.12 -0.65 12.34
CA LYS A 86 -6.80 0.67 11.76
C LYS A 86 -5.39 1.13 12.13
N PHE A 87 -4.93 0.87 13.35
CA PHE A 87 -3.56 1.21 13.74
C PHE A 87 -2.52 0.41 12.96
N GLU A 88 -2.73 -0.89 12.75
CA GLU A 88 -1.86 -1.74 11.95
C GLU A 88 -1.82 -1.30 10.47
N GLU A 89 -2.97 -0.98 9.89
CA GLU A 89 -3.07 -0.41 8.53
C GLU A 89 -2.27 0.91 8.43
N LEU A 90 -2.41 1.81 9.41
CA LEU A 90 -1.65 3.06 9.47
C LEU A 90 -0.14 2.81 9.60
N ASN A 91 0.25 1.82 10.41
CA ASN A 91 1.65 1.46 10.63
C ASN A 91 2.28 0.80 9.39
N LYS A 92 1.52 -0.03 8.68
CA LYS A 92 1.90 -0.57 7.35
C LYS A 92 2.05 0.56 6.33
N LEU A 93 1.09 1.49 6.28
CA LEU A 93 1.17 2.65 5.39
C LEU A 93 2.43 3.49 5.66
N ARG A 94 2.75 3.77 6.94
CA ARG A 94 4.03 4.42 7.31
C ARG A 94 5.23 3.63 6.78
N ASN A 95 5.28 2.32 7.04
CA ASN A 95 6.41 1.48 6.61
C ASN A 95 6.58 1.51 5.10
N ASN A 96 5.49 1.36 4.34
CA ASN A 96 5.54 1.40 2.88
C ASN A 96 6.06 2.77 2.41
N ILE A 97 5.58 3.87 3.02
CA ILE A 97 6.08 5.22 2.76
C ILE A 97 7.59 5.35 3.05
N GLU A 98 8.09 4.69 4.10
CA GLU A 98 9.52 4.72 4.48
C GLU A 98 10.42 3.84 3.61
N HIS A 99 9.93 2.65 3.22
CA HIS A 99 10.69 1.64 2.49
C HIS A 99 10.85 1.97 1.00
N TYR A 100 9.78 2.41 0.35
CA TYR A 100 9.77 2.55 -1.10
C TYR A 100 10.10 3.96 -1.59
N TYR A 101 9.97 4.99 -0.74
CA TYR A 101 9.88 6.36 -1.25
C TYR A 101 10.97 7.26 -0.68
N THR A 102 12.05 7.43 -1.44
CA THR A 102 12.90 8.61 -1.37
C THR A 102 12.20 9.76 -2.11
N ASP A 103 11.87 10.81 -1.36
CA ASP A 103 11.60 12.17 -1.82
C ASP A 103 10.26 12.58 -2.47
N LYS A 104 9.24 11.74 -2.63
CA LYS A 104 7.98 12.19 -3.27
C LYS A 104 6.70 11.61 -2.68
N SER A 105 5.99 12.40 -1.86
CA SER A 105 4.57 12.76 -2.08
C SER A 105 3.91 13.35 -0.80
N PRO A 106 3.44 14.61 -0.84
CA PRO A 106 2.56 15.18 0.20
C PRO A 106 1.20 14.47 0.36
N ASP A 107 0.79 13.65 -0.60
CA ASP A 107 -0.58 13.17 -0.71
C ASP A 107 -0.79 11.87 0.07
N ALA A 108 0.23 11.01 0.13
CA ALA A 108 0.25 9.86 1.04
C ALA A 108 0.20 10.30 2.52
N VAL A 109 0.72 11.50 2.83
CA VAL A 109 0.65 12.09 4.18
C VAL A 109 -0.79 12.49 4.51
N ARG A 110 -1.55 13.03 3.54
CA ARG A 110 -2.97 13.37 3.76
C ARG A 110 -3.81 12.14 4.07
N GLU A 111 -3.54 11.04 3.39
CA GLU A 111 -4.17 9.74 3.72
C GLU A 111 -3.85 9.31 5.16
N VAL A 112 -2.57 9.35 5.56
CA VAL A 112 -2.17 9.04 6.95
C VAL A 112 -2.90 9.94 7.94
N ILE A 113 -2.97 11.25 7.68
CA ILE A 113 -3.65 12.21 8.56
C ILE A 113 -5.14 11.91 8.66
N ALA A 114 -5.83 11.69 7.53
CA ALA A 114 -7.26 11.40 7.52
C ALA A 114 -7.57 10.11 8.30
N LYS A 115 -6.80 9.03 8.04
CA LYS A 115 -6.98 7.75 8.72
C LYS A 115 -6.58 7.78 10.20
N SER A 116 -5.57 8.56 10.56
CA SER A 116 -5.14 8.71 11.97
C SER A 116 -6.11 9.54 12.80
N PHE A 117 -6.84 10.46 12.18
CA PHE A 117 -7.74 11.38 12.89
C PHE A 117 -8.82 10.65 13.68
N ILE A 118 -9.46 9.65 13.08
CA ILE A 118 -10.49 8.84 13.74
C ILE A 118 -9.90 8.09 14.95
N LEU A 119 -8.71 7.50 14.81
CA LEU A 119 -8.01 6.84 15.92
C LEU A 119 -7.71 7.80 17.07
N ILE A 120 -7.22 9.00 16.76
CA ILE A 120 -6.89 10.01 17.76
C ILE A 120 -8.16 10.49 18.48
N ARG A 121 -9.20 10.85 17.72
CA ARG A 121 -10.48 11.32 18.26
C ARG A 121 -11.12 10.29 19.18
N ASP A 122 -11.27 9.06 18.70
CA ASP A 122 -11.94 7.97 19.42
C ASP A 122 -11.17 7.64 20.69
N PHE A 123 -9.83 7.60 20.62
CA PHE A 123 -9.03 7.34 21.81
C PHE A 123 -9.14 8.45 22.85
N ILE A 124 -9.14 9.73 22.44
CA ILE A 124 -9.31 10.84 23.38
C ILE A 124 -10.69 10.79 24.04
N SER A 125 -11.74 10.56 23.26
CA SER A 125 -13.12 10.56 23.75
C SER A 125 -13.41 9.33 24.62
N ASP A 126 -13.12 8.14 24.10
CA ASP A 126 -13.60 6.87 24.67
C ASP A 126 -12.60 6.28 25.69
N CYS A 127 -11.31 6.60 25.56
CA CYS A 127 -10.27 6.07 26.46
C CYS A 127 -9.72 7.13 27.42
N LEU A 128 -9.65 8.40 27.07
CA LEU A 128 -9.15 9.45 27.98
C LEU A 128 -10.26 10.22 28.69
N ASP A 129 -11.53 10.03 28.30
CA ASP A 129 -12.70 10.75 28.82
C ASP A 129 -12.55 12.28 28.68
N GLU A 130 -11.91 12.72 27.59
CA GLU A 130 -11.63 14.13 27.30
C GLU A 130 -12.31 14.61 26.01
N GLU A 131 -12.46 15.92 25.89
CA GLU A 131 -13.00 16.54 24.69
C GLU A 131 -11.86 16.77 23.66
N PRO A 132 -11.89 16.12 22.48
CA PRO A 132 -10.79 16.18 21.51
C PRO A 132 -10.45 17.59 21.02
N HIS A 133 -11.45 18.46 20.82
CA HIS A 133 -11.22 19.83 20.37
C HIS A 133 -10.48 20.65 21.45
N GLN A 134 -10.79 20.49 22.73
CA GLN A 134 -10.10 21.14 23.84
C GLN A 134 -8.66 20.65 23.98
N LEU A 135 -8.42 19.34 23.87
CA LEU A 135 -7.07 18.78 24.03
C LEU A 135 -6.15 19.16 22.86
N LEU A 136 -6.67 19.12 21.63
CA LEU A 136 -5.88 19.40 20.42
C LEU A 136 -5.80 20.90 20.09
N GLY A 137 -6.76 21.69 20.58
CA GLY A 137 -6.92 23.10 20.31
C GLY A 137 -7.53 23.41 18.93
N ASP A 138 -8.22 24.54 18.84
CA ASP A 138 -9.03 24.96 17.68
C ASP A 138 -8.30 24.81 16.34
N THR A 139 -7.08 25.36 16.24
CA THR A 139 -6.32 25.37 14.97
C THR A 139 -6.01 23.96 14.47
N CYS A 140 -5.57 23.07 15.37
CA CYS A 140 -5.22 21.70 15.01
C CYS A 140 -6.48 20.90 14.68
N TRP A 141 -7.52 21.04 15.51
CA TRP A 141 -8.80 20.38 15.32
C TRP A 141 -9.44 20.72 13.97
N GLN A 142 -9.51 22.01 13.62
CA GLN A 142 -10.09 22.45 12.35
C GLN A 142 -9.26 21.98 11.14
N ALA A 143 -7.93 21.93 11.26
CA ALA A 143 -7.07 21.41 10.20
C ALA A 143 -7.28 19.90 9.97
N LEU A 144 -7.46 19.14 11.06
CA LEU A 144 -7.74 17.70 11.01
C LEU A 144 -9.13 17.42 10.40
N LEU A 145 -10.17 18.11 10.89
CA LEU A 145 -11.53 17.99 10.34
C LEU A 145 -11.54 18.26 8.84
N LYS A 146 -11.01 19.40 8.41
CA LYS A 146 -10.97 19.76 6.99
C LYS A 146 -10.23 18.73 6.14
N THR A 147 -9.12 18.19 6.65
CA THR A 147 -8.33 17.19 5.91
C THR A 147 -9.08 15.87 5.81
N ALA A 148 -9.70 15.42 6.91
CA ALA A 148 -10.47 14.19 6.94
C ALA A 148 -11.72 14.28 6.04
N ASP A 149 -12.51 15.35 6.15
CA ASP A 149 -13.74 15.54 5.38
C ASP A 149 -13.48 15.56 3.86
N VAL A 150 -12.45 16.29 3.43
CA VAL A 150 -12.08 16.37 2.01
C VAL A 150 -11.56 15.02 1.52
N TYR A 151 -10.74 14.34 2.31
CA TYR A 151 -10.19 13.04 1.92
C TYR A 151 -11.30 11.98 1.81
N GLU A 152 -12.19 11.90 2.79
CA GLU A 152 -13.32 10.95 2.80
C GLU A 152 -14.26 11.18 1.61
N ALA A 153 -14.59 12.43 1.30
CA ALA A 153 -15.42 12.75 0.14
C ALA A 153 -14.78 12.31 -1.19
N GLU A 154 -13.47 12.54 -1.36
CA GLU A 154 -12.73 12.10 -2.55
C GLU A 154 -12.58 10.57 -2.60
N GLU A 155 -12.38 9.90 -1.46
CA GLU A 155 -12.27 8.45 -1.37
C GLU A 155 -13.60 7.78 -1.81
N ILE A 156 -14.73 8.27 -1.30
CA ILE A 156 -16.06 7.80 -1.70
C ILE A 156 -16.29 8.01 -3.20
N ALA A 157 -15.93 9.17 -3.74
CA ALA A 157 -16.08 9.46 -5.17
C ALA A 157 -15.21 8.52 -6.05
N CYS A 158 -14.00 8.23 -5.58
CA CYS A 158 -13.08 7.29 -6.22
C CYS A 158 -13.66 5.86 -6.21
N GLU A 159 -14.11 5.36 -5.07
CA GLU A 159 -14.75 4.04 -4.95
C GLU A 159 -15.99 3.92 -5.84
N GLN A 160 -16.83 4.96 -5.87
CA GLN A 160 -18.03 4.99 -6.71
C GLN A 160 -17.71 4.89 -8.20
N SER A 161 -16.58 5.43 -8.65
CA SER A 161 -16.19 5.36 -10.07
C SER A 161 -15.96 3.93 -10.57
N PHE A 162 -15.63 2.98 -9.68
CA PHE A 162 -15.42 1.57 -10.03
C PHE A 162 -16.68 0.71 -9.90
N LYS A 163 -17.75 1.19 -9.25
CA LYS A 163 -18.93 0.35 -8.93
C LYS A 163 -19.65 -0.21 -10.15
N ASP A 164 -19.71 0.57 -11.22
CA ASP A 164 -20.41 0.19 -12.46
C ASP A 164 -19.53 -0.60 -13.43
N ILE A 165 -18.25 -0.81 -13.09
CA ILE A 165 -17.32 -1.56 -13.93
C ILE A 165 -17.56 -3.05 -13.74
N LYS A 166 -17.91 -3.73 -14.82
CA LYS A 166 -17.98 -5.20 -14.86
C LYS A 166 -16.59 -5.78 -15.07
N PHE A 167 -15.98 -6.25 -14.00
CA PHE A 167 -14.72 -6.99 -14.06
C PHE A 167 -14.99 -8.41 -14.59
N LYS A 168 -14.25 -8.84 -15.61
CA LYS A 168 -14.34 -10.22 -16.14
C LYS A 168 -13.62 -11.24 -15.26
N HIS A 169 -12.59 -10.80 -14.54
CA HIS A 169 -11.83 -11.64 -13.63
C HIS A 169 -11.76 -10.97 -12.27
N GLN A 170 -11.93 -11.77 -11.21
CA GLN A 170 -11.93 -11.31 -9.81
C GLN A 170 -10.62 -10.63 -9.45
N VAL A 171 -9.49 -11.11 -9.98
CA VAL A 171 -8.18 -10.48 -9.79
C VAL A 171 -8.14 -9.00 -10.16
N LEU A 172 -8.89 -8.59 -11.18
CA LEU A 172 -8.95 -7.19 -11.61
C LEU A 172 -9.75 -6.33 -10.63
N GLN A 173 -10.78 -6.92 -10.03
CA GLN A 173 -11.57 -6.27 -8.99
C GLN A 173 -10.74 -6.08 -7.72
N GLU A 174 -9.99 -7.11 -7.32
CA GLU A 174 -9.10 -7.06 -6.15
C GLU A 174 -7.95 -6.07 -6.36
N ALA A 175 -7.38 -6.01 -7.57
CA ALA A 175 -6.32 -5.07 -7.91
C ALA A 175 -6.71 -3.60 -7.69
N VAL A 176 -7.99 -3.24 -7.81
CA VAL A 176 -8.45 -1.86 -7.52
C VAL A 176 -8.06 -1.40 -6.12
N GLU A 177 -8.06 -2.32 -5.14
CA GLU A 177 -7.68 -2.01 -3.75
C GLU A 177 -6.20 -1.67 -3.58
N TYR A 178 -5.35 -2.01 -4.55
CA TYR A 178 -3.90 -1.80 -4.48
C TYR A 178 -3.42 -0.69 -5.40
N LEU A 179 -4.30 -0.09 -6.20
CA LEU A 179 -3.95 1.01 -7.09
C LEU A 179 -3.34 2.20 -6.34
N ARG A 180 -2.25 2.73 -6.90
CA ARG A 180 -1.56 3.93 -6.42
C ARG A 180 -1.20 4.80 -7.60
N CYS A 181 -1.34 6.12 -7.44
CA CYS A 181 -0.97 7.04 -8.50
C CYS A 181 0.56 6.98 -8.71
N PRO A 182 1.07 6.75 -9.93
CA PRO A 182 2.52 6.66 -10.17
C PRO A 182 3.25 7.99 -9.95
N SER A 183 2.52 9.10 -9.85
CA SER A 183 3.09 10.43 -9.64
C SER A 183 3.07 10.93 -8.20
N CYS A 184 2.07 10.55 -7.41
CA CYS A 184 1.88 11.05 -6.04
C CYS A 184 1.54 9.96 -5.04
N HIS A 185 1.49 8.68 -5.45
CA HIS A 185 1.19 7.53 -4.60
C HIS A 185 -0.11 7.66 -3.78
N SER A 186 -1.01 8.56 -4.17
CA SER A 186 -2.33 8.64 -3.56
C SER A 186 -3.16 7.43 -3.96
N ARG A 187 -3.96 6.94 -3.01
CA ARG A 187 -5.04 5.96 -3.22
C ARG A 187 -6.27 6.51 -3.91
N LEU A 188 -6.39 7.83 -4.02
CA LEU A 188 -7.54 8.49 -4.63
C LEU A 188 -7.48 8.32 -6.15
N ILE A 189 -7.81 7.13 -6.63
CA ILE A 189 -7.83 6.77 -8.04
C ILE A 189 -9.28 6.64 -8.49
N LYS A 190 -9.60 7.20 -9.64
CA LYS A 190 -10.91 7.09 -10.27
C LYS A 190 -10.79 6.56 -11.68
N ALA A 191 -11.73 5.71 -12.09
CA ALA A 191 -11.89 5.37 -13.49
C ALA A 191 -12.40 6.60 -14.27
N LYS A 192 -11.70 6.96 -15.35
CA LYS A 192 -12.15 7.98 -16.31
C LYS A 192 -12.60 7.21 -17.54
N ASP A 193 -13.88 7.33 -17.89
CA ASP A 193 -14.51 6.77 -19.09
C ASP A 193 -14.94 5.28 -18.98
N ASN A 194 -16.12 5.04 -18.39
CA ASN A 194 -16.86 3.75 -18.40
C ASN A 194 -17.49 3.42 -19.77
N ILE A 195 -16.79 3.70 -20.88
CA ILE A 195 -17.38 3.67 -22.24
C ILE A 195 -17.30 2.26 -22.88
N GLY A 196 -16.80 1.23 -22.18
CA GLY A 196 -16.75 -0.13 -22.71
C GLY A 196 -16.71 -1.20 -21.63
N GLU A 197 -17.01 -2.45 -22.03
CA GLU A 197 -16.59 -3.63 -21.27
C GLU A 197 -15.08 -3.49 -21.06
N PHE A 198 -14.59 -3.60 -19.82
CA PHE A 198 -13.16 -3.48 -19.43
C PHE A 198 -12.55 -2.07 -19.27
N SER A 199 -13.31 -1.10 -18.77
CA SER A 199 -12.91 0.32 -18.64
C SER A 199 -11.60 0.64 -17.87
N ILE A 200 -11.14 -0.19 -16.91
CA ILE A 200 -9.96 0.16 -16.09
C ILE A 200 -8.65 0.30 -16.89
N PHE A 201 -8.57 -0.32 -18.06
CA PHE A 201 -7.35 -0.31 -18.89
C PHE A 201 -7.21 0.95 -19.74
N THR A 202 -8.28 1.72 -19.92
CA THR A 202 -8.31 2.83 -20.88
C THR A 202 -7.87 4.15 -20.27
N SER A 203 -8.32 4.48 -19.05
CA SER A 203 -7.85 5.68 -18.35
C SER A 203 -8.20 5.69 -16.87
N LEU A 204 -7.17 5.90 -16.04
CA LEU A 204 -7.29 6.16 -14.62
C LEU A 204 -6.92 7.61 -14.34
N GLY A 205 -7.58 8.23 -13.37
CA GLY A 205 -7.29 9.58 -12.91
C GLY A 205 -6.96 9.60 -11.42
N CYS A 206 -5.98 10.39 -11.02
CA CYS A 206 -5.74 10.65 -9.61
C CYS A 206 -6.59 11.85 -9.14
N GLY A 207 -7.45 11.64 -8.12
CA GLY A 207 -8.19 12.70 -7.45
C GLY A 207 -7.29 13.70 -6.72
N SER A 208 -6.13 13.24 -6.23
CA SER A 208 -5.21 14.10 -5.47
C SER A 208 -4.36 15.04 -6.34
N CYS A 209 -3.71 14.52 -7.38
CA CYS A 209 -2.80 15.32 -8.23
C CYS A 209 -3.37 15.64 -9.62
N GLY A 210 -4.55 15.13 -9.97
CA GLY A 210 -5.23 15.36 -11.24
C GLY A 210 -4.67 14.60 -12.45
N LYS A 211 -3.48 14.01 -12.35
CA LYS A 211 -2.82 13.29 -13.45
C LYS A 211 -3.60 12.05 -13.87
N ALA A 212 -3.58 11.77 -15.17
CA ALA A 212 -4.09 10.53 -15.74
C ALA A 212 -2.94 9.54 -15.96
N PHE A 213 -3.27 8.25 -15.92
CA PHE A 213 -2.38 7.13 -16.16
C PHE A 213 -3.21 5.90 -16.56
N GLU A 214 -2.58 4.85 -17.07
CA GLU A 214 -3.25 3.60 -17.46
C GLU A 214 -3.01 2.51 -16.42
N PHE A 215 -3.86 1.48 -16.39
CA PHE A 215 -3.65 0.35 -15.48
C PHE A 215 -2.29 -0.35 -15.72
N GLY A 216 -1.86 -0.43 -16.99
CA GLY A 216 -0.55 -0.96 -17.35
C GLY A 216 0.60 -0.27 -16.61
N ASP A 217 0.52 1.04 -16.38
CA ASP A 217 1.59 1.81 -15.70
C ASP A 217 1.84 1.37 -14.24
N VAL A 218 0.84 0.74 -13.62
CA VAL A 218 0.86 0.40 -12.18
C VAL A 218 0.62 -1.09 -11.91
N MET A 219 0.45 -1.88 -12.97
CA MET A 219 0.07 -3.30 -12.92
C MET A 219 1.01 -4.14 -12.06
N SER A 220 2.32 -4.02 -12.25
CA SER A 220 3.32 -4.82 -11.54
C SER A 220 3.37 -4.50 -10.04
N GLU A 221 3.39 -3.21 -9.66
CA GLU A 221 3.36 -2.75 -8.26
C GLU A 221 2.05 -3.20 -7.59
N CYS A 222 0.92 -2.98 -8.26
CA CYS A 222 -0.42 -3.31 -7.77
C CYS A 222 -0.61 -4.81 -7.48
N LEU A 223 -0.16 -5.68 -8.39
CA LEU A 223 -0.36 -7.12 -8.26
C LEU A 223 0.61 -7.77 -7.29
N SER A 224 1.79 -7.17 -7.09
CA SER A 224 2.77 -7.69 -6.12
C SER A 224 2.25 -7.68 -4.67
N GLU A 225 1.27 -6.83 -4.37
CA GLU A 225 0.62 -6.69 -3.06
C GLU A 225 -0.66 -7.53 -2.94
N CYS A 226 -1.14 -8.15 -4.02
CA CYS A 226 -2.32 -9.02 -4.00
C CYS A 226 -1.96 -10.40 -3.44
N GLU A 227 -2.68 -10.88 -2.42
CA GLU A 227 -2.37 -12.15 -1.73
C GLU A 227 -2.36 -13.39 -2.65
N HIS A 228 -3.09 -13.34 -3.76
CA HIS A 228 -3.15 -14.39 -4.78
C HIS A 228 -1.83 -14.59 -5.57
N PHE A 229 -0.88 -13.65 -5.52
CA PHE A 229 0.39 -13.71 -6.28
C PHE A 229 1.63 -13.97 -5.40
N SER A 230 1.45 -14.63 -4.25
CA SER A 230 2.55 -14.91 -3.31
C SER A 230 3.73 -15.64 -3.98
N GLU A 231 4.91 -15.02 -3.94
CA GLU A 231 6.30 -15.42 -4.25
C GLU A 231 6.68 -16.52 -5.27
N SER A 232 5.85 -17.51 -5.58
CA SER A 232 6.16 -18.65 -6.46
C SER A 232 5.66 -18.52 -7.91
N GLN A 233 4.91 -17.46 -8.25
CA GLN A 233 4.33 -17.22 -9.59
C GLN A 233 4.73 -15.84 -10.16
N LYS A 234 5.99 -15.44 -9.97
CA LYS A 234 6.49 -14.09 -10.30
C LYS A 234 6.82 -13.84 -11.76
N ASP A 235 6.79 -14.86 -12.61
CA ASP A 235 7.17 -14.70 -14.01
C ASP A 235 5.93 -14.32 -14.80
N PHE A 236 5.72 -13.01 -14.96
CA PHE A 236 4.74 -12.50 -15.90
C PHE A 236 5.25 -12.81 -17.31
N ALA A 237 4.38 -13.32 -18.17
CA ALA A 237 4.73 -13.57 -19.57
C ALA A 237 4.38 -12.37 -20.47
N TYR A 238 5.07 -12.23 -21.59
CA TYR A 238 4.62 -11.38 -22.69
C TYR A 238 3.43 -12.04 -23.40
N CYS A 239 2.52 -11.24 -23.96
CA CYS A 239 1.35 -11.76 -24.67
C CYS A 239 1.62 -11.78 -26.16
N ASN A 240 1.59 -12.94 -26.81
CA ASN A 240 1.80 -13.02 -28.27
C ASN A 240 0.61 -12.49 -29.09
N ASP A 241 -0.56 -12.31 -28.47
CA ASP A 241 -1.79 -11.87 -29.15
C ASP A 241 -2.00 -10.36 -29.11
N CYS A 242 -1.09 -9.58 -28.53
CA CYS A 242 -1.16 -8.12 -28.54
C CYS A 242 0.21 -7.47 -28.73
N GLU A 243 0.22 -6.23 -29.24
CA GLU A 243 1.45 -5.48 -29.52
C GLU A 243 2.06 -4.81 -28.26
N TYR A 244 1.64 -5.22 -27.06
CA TYR A 244 2.12 -4.64 -25.81
C TYR A 244 3.44 -5.31 -25.37
N THR A 245 4.55 -4.69 -25.76
CA THR A 245 5.93 -5.18 -25.50
C THR A 245 6.69 -4.39 -24.43
N GLY A 246 6.10 -3.33 -23.89
CA GLY A 246 6.78 -2.45 -22.92
C GLY A 246 7.14 -3.15 -21.60
N GLN A 247 6.33 -4.14 -21.21
CA GLN A 247 6.57 -5.02 -20.06
C GLN A 247 5.68 -6.27 -20.16
N PRO A 248 6.02 -7.37 -19.48
CA PRO A 248 5.16 -8.54 -19.40
C PRO A 248 3.79 -8.21 -18.79
N SER A 249 2.73 -8.79 -19.33
CA SER A 249 1.34 -8.47 -18.96
C SER A 249 0.45 -9.68 -18.73
N VAL A 250 0.99 -10.89 -18.89
CA VAL A 250 0.24 -12.12 -18.73
C VAL A 250 0.49 -12.71 -17.36
N ILE A 251 -0.59 -12.98 -16.64
CA ILE A 251 -0.56 -13.52 -15.28
C ILE A 251 -1.32 -14.85 -15.19
N PRO A 252 -0.92 -15.75 -14.28
CA PRO A 252 -1.72 -16.95 -14.01
C PRO A 252 -3.03 -16.55 -13.32
N VAL A 253 -4.15 -17.09 -13.81
CA VAL A 253 -5.49 -16.92 -13.22
C VAL A 253 -6.21 -18.27 -13.30
N ASP A 254 -6.47 -18.87 -12.14
CA ASP A 254 -7.03 -20.23 -12.02
C ASP A 254 -6.18 -21.26 -12.78
N ASP A 255 -6.77 -21.98 -13.74
CA ASP A 255 -6.11 -23.00 -14.58
C ASP A 255 -5.63 -22.43 -15.95
N ALA A 256 -5.57 -21.10 -16.11
CA ALA A 256 -5.22 -20.44 -17.36
C ALA A 256 -4.32 -19.20 -17.14
N TRP A 257 -4.03 -18.49 -18.23
CA TRP A 257 -3.18 -17.29 -18.24
C TRP A 257 -3.92 -16.11 -18.83
N LEU A 258 -4.03 -14.99 -18.12
CA LEU A 258 -4.76 -13.80 -18.57
C LEU A 258 -3.78 -12.69 -18.94
N CYS A 259 -3.85 -12.20 -20.17
CA CYS A 259 -3.20 -10.94 -20.53
C CYS A 259 -4.00 -9.77 -19.97
N LEU A 260 -3.37 -8.91 -19.17
CA LEU A 260 -3.99 -7.72 -18.59
C LEU A 260 -3.97 -6.53 -19.55
N SER A 261 -3.26 -6.61 -20.67
CA SER A 261 -3.31 -5.57 -21.70
C SER A 261 -4.50 -5.79 -22.65
N CYS A 262 -4.66 -7.00 -23.20
CA CYS A 262 -5.67 -7.30 -24.20
C CYS A 262 -6.83 -8.19 -23.72
N LEU A 263 -6.74 -8.74 -22.50
CA LEU A 263 -7.79 -9.57 -21.86
C LEU A 263 -8.07 -10.91 -22.54
N THR A 264 -7.16 -11.31 -23.41
CA THR A 264 -7.09 -12.66 -23.96
C THR A 264 -6.62 -13.63 -22.88
N THR A 265 -7.25 -14.79 -22.87
CA THR A 265 -6.86 -15.91 -22.01
C THR A 265 -6.08 -16.91 -22.85
N HIS A 266 -4.93 -17.35 -22.36
CA HIS A 266 -4.06 -18.34 -22.97
C HIS A 266 -4.05 -19.61 -22.12
N GLU A 267 -4.00 -20.76 -22.79
CA GLU A 267 -3.92 -22.08 -22.12
C GLU A 267 -2.47 -22.44 -21.78
N GLN A 268 -1.49 -21.81 -22.44
CA GLN A 268 -0.08 -22.16 -22.33
C GLN A 268 0.83 -20.92 -22.32
N VAL A 269 1.94 -21.07 -21.60
CA VAL A 269 3.09 -20.18 -21.57
C VAL A 269 4.36 -21.01 -21.65
N ASP A 270 5.38 -20.52 -22.33
CA ASP A 270 6.69 -21.15 -22.36
C ASP A 270 7.79 -20.11 -22.67
N TYR A 271 9.03 -20.54 -22.62
CA TYR A 271 10.17 -19.75 -23.06
C TYR A 271 10.35 -19.86 -24.57
N CYS A 272 10.47 -18.72 -25.26
CA CYS A 272 10.77 -18.69 -26.68
C CYS A 272 12.08 -19.43 -26.96
N GLY A 273 12.07 -20.38 -27.91
CA GLY A 273 13.25 -21.19 -28.22
C GLY A 273 14.45 -20.37 -28.70
N TYR A 274 14.23 -19.18 -29.29
CA TYR A 274 15.29 -18.32 -29.81
C TYR A 274 15.79 -17.29 -28.78
N CYS A 275 14.91 -16.41 -28.29
CA CYS A 275 15.31 -15.31 -27.38
C CYS A 275 15.21 -15.67 -25.89
N SER A 276 14.63 -16.82 -25.54
CA SER A 276 14.40 -17.26 -24.16
C SER A 276 13.54 -16.30 -23.31
N GLU A 277 12.78 -15.40 -23.93
CA GLU A 277 11.76 -14.63 -23.24
C GLU A 277 10.56 -15.51 -22.87
N PHE A 278 9.93 -15.23 -21.72
CA PHE A 278 8.75 -15.96 -21.26
C PHE A 278 7.49 -15.38 -21.91
N VAL A 279 6.78 -16.17 -22.72
CA VAL A 279 5.71 -15.70 -23.60
C VAL A 279 4.49 -16.62 -23.51
N ALA A 280 3.29 -16.03 -23.59
CA ALA A 280 2.01 -16.71 -23.64
C ALA A 280 1.50 -16.87 -25.07
N GLY A 281 0.88 -18.00 -25.35
CA GLY A 281 0.39 -18.36 -26.68
C GLY A 281 1.15 -19.55 -27.27
N ASP A 282 0.89 -19.84 -28.54
CA ASP A 282 1.56 -20.94 -29.24
C ASP A 282 3.01 -20.58 -29.58
N LEU A 283 3.95 -21.38 -29.07
CA LEU A 283 5.40 -21.22 -29.24
C LEU A 283 6.02 -22.41 -29.98
N GLU A 284 5.20 -23.26 -30.60
CA GLU A 284 5.68 -24.29 -31.52
C GLU A 284 6.56 -23.63 -32.61
N ASP A 285 7.74 -24.20 -32.82
CA ASP A 285 8.76 -23.69 -33.75
C ASP A 285 9.28 -22.25 -33.48
N SER A 286 9.07 -21.68 -32.28
CA SER A 286 9.53 -20.32 -31.93
C SER A 286 11.05 -20.10 -32.03
N TYR A 287 11.85 -21.18 -32.06
CA TYR A 287 13.27 -21.09 -32.42
C TYR A 287 13.47 -20.60 -33.87
N MET A 288 12.65 -21.10 -34.80
CA MET A 288 12.72 -20.79 -36.22
C MET A 288 11.94 -19.52 -36.57
N SER A 289 10.70 -19.40 -36.09
CA SER A 289 9.76 -18.31 -36.42
C SER A 289 9.85 -17.10 -35.49
N GLY A 290 10.50 -17.23 -34.34
CA GLY A 290 10.59 -16.18 -33.33
C GLY A 290 9.35 -16.11 -32.44
N CYS A 291 9.18 -14.98 -31.77
CA CYS A 291 8.00 -14.63 -30.98
C CYS A 291 7.76 -13.13 -31.09
N LEU A 292 6.79 -12.56 -30.36
CA LEU A 292 6.59 -11.11 -30.34
C LEU A 292 7.87 -10.30 -30.02
N MET A 293 8.81 -10.85 -29.25
CA MET A 293 10.04 -10.17 -28.81
C MET A 293 11.24 -10.39 -29.74
N CYS A 294 11.16 -11.27 -30.74
CA CYS A 294 12.28 -11.53 -31.66
C CYS A 294 11.83 -12.12 -33.01
N GLU A 295 12.63 -11.90 -34.06
CA GLU A 295 12.34 -12.39 -35.41
C GLU A 295 12.68 -13.89 -35.61
N GLY A 296 13.27 -14.54 -34.60
CA GLY A 296 13.70 -15.94 -34.69
C GLY A 296 14.89 -16.17 -35.62
N GLN A 297 15.21 -17.44 -35.85
CA GLN A 297 16.37 -17.82 -36.64
C GLN A 297 16.19 -17.52 -38.14
N MET A 298 14.99 -17.67 -38.71
CA MET A 298 14.78 -17.53 -40.16
C MET A 298 15.06 -16.10 -40.64
N ASP A 299 14.47 -15.09 -39.99
CA ASP A 299 14.65 -13.70 -40.38
C ASP A 299 16.05 -13.19 -40.05
N HIS A 300 16.66 -13.63 -38.94
CA HIS A 300 18.06 -13.34 -38.64
C HIS A 300 19.00 -13.82 -39.78
N TYR A 301 18.74 -14.99 -40.38
CA TYR A 301 19.50 -15.46 -41.54
C TYR A 301 19.21 -14.69 -42.83
N MET A 302 17.99 -14.21 -43.04
CA MET A 302 17.66 -13.42 -44.23
C MET A 302 18.27 -12.01 -44.17
N ASN A 303 18.18 -11.36 -43.01
CA ASN A 303 18.73 -10.02 -42.76
C ASN A 303 20.27 -10.01 -42.75
N SER A 304 20.91 -11.07 -42.25
CA SER A 304 22.38 -11.19 -42.29
C SER A 304 22.96 -11.50 -43.68
N ARG A 305 22.15 -12.05 -44.61
CA ARG A 305 22.57 -12.30 -46.00
C ARG A 305 22.32 -11.12 -46.95
N ALA A 306 21.37 -10.24 -46.64
CA ALA A 306 21.14 -9.03 -47.41
C ALA A 306 22.35 -8.06 -47.37
N TYR A 307 23.13 -8.07 -46.28
CA TYR A 307 24.37 -7.29 -46.13
C TYR A 307 25.64 -7.96 -46.70
N ASN A 308 25.55 -9.21 -47.19
CA ASN A 308 26.68 -9.96 -47.74
C ASN A 308 26.54 -10.22 -49.26
N ARG A 309 25.74 -9.39 -49.95
CA ARG A 309 25.65 -9.37 -51.42
C ARG A 309 26.15 -8.04 -51.98
N ASP A 310 27.31 -7.63 -51.53
CA ASP A 310 28.16 -6.66 -52.23
C ASP A 310 29.60 -7.20 -52.20
N ASP A 311 29.83 -8.28 -52.96
CA ASP A 311 31.15 -8.75 -53.40
C ASP A 311 31.06 -9.15 -54.88
#